data_AF-A0A938MSS5-F1
#
_entry.id   AF-A0A938MSS5-F1
#
_cell.length_a   1.000
_cell.length_b   1.000
_cell.length_c   1.000
_cell.angle_alpha   90.00
_cell.angle_beta   90.00
_cell.angle_gamma   90.00
#
_symmetry.space_group_name_H-M   'P 1'
#
loop_
_entity.id
_entity.type
_entity.pdbx_description
1 polymer ?
#
loop_
_entity_poly.entity_id
_entity_poly.type
_entity_poly.pdbx_seq_one_letter_code
_entity_poly.pdbx_strand_id
1 'polypeptide(L)'
;MMPKPVYMDNHATTRVDPRVVETMLPLLSDNYGNPSNTGHLFGRRAAAAVESARASIAAALAARPDEILFTSGATESNNLAIRGVAQRYRKRGNHLISVVTEHSSVLETLKKLARDGFDVTLLPVVQAPSDRAGLVTAQSVADAIRDDTILVSVALANNEIGAIQPLEEIGRVCKERRVLLHSDATQAVGKMAVDVDRLQVDLMSFSAHKLYGPKGIGALYVRRRHPSVWLEPLISGG
;
A
#
# COMPACT_ATOMS: atom_id res chain seq x y z
N MET A 1 22.94 19.29 -32.13
CA MET A 1 21.95 19.14 -31.05
C MET A 1 22.18 17.78 -30.42
N MET A 2 22.48 17.70 -29.12
CA MET A 2 22.63 16.39 -28.47
C MET A 2 21.27 15.68 -28.47
N PRO A 3 21.21 14.37 -28.78
CA PRO A 3 19.96 13.62 -28.72
C PRO A 3 19.41 13.68 -27.29
N LYS A 4 18.09 13.87 -27.16
CA LYS A 4 17.44 13.84 -25.84
C LYS A 4 17.65 12.45 -25.23
N PRO A 5 17.98 12.35 -23.93
CA PRO A 5 18.16 11.06 -23.27
C PRO A 5 16.85 10.26 -23.27
N VAL A 6 16.96 8.94 -23.43
CA VAL A 6 15.82 8.01 -23.31
C VAL A 6 15.62 7.66 -21.84
N TYR A 7 14.42 7.88 -21.31
CA TYR A 7 14.10 7.58 -19.91
C TYR A 7 13.61 6.13 -19.77
N MET A 8 14.44 5.27 -19.18
CA MET A 8 14.15 3.84 -18.95
C MET A 8 14.14 3.48 -17.45
N ASP A 9 13.66 4.40 -16.60
CA ASP A 9 13.67 4.26 -15.13
C ASP A 9 12.28 4.48 -14.49
N ASN A 10 11.23 3.97 -15.16
CA ASN A 10 9.84 4.19 -14.71
C ASN A 10 9.51 3.51 -13.37
N HIS A 11 10.32 2.55 -12.90
CA HIS A 11 10.16 1.94 -11.58
C HIS A 11 10.55 2.92 -10.45
N ALA A 12 11.46 3.87 -10.71
CA ALA A 12 11.79 4.93 -9.76
C ALA A 12 10.70 6.02 -9.74
N THR A 13 10.29 6.52 -10.90
CA THR A 13 9.13 7.44 -11.03
C THR A 13 8.65 7.50 -12.46
N THR A 14 7.38 7.84 -12.66
CA THR A 14 6.84 8.19 -13.98
C THR A 14 6.74 9.70 -14.14
N ARG A 15 6.70 10.18 -15.39
CA ARG A 15 6.17 11.53 -15.69
C ARG A 15 4.70 11.61 -15.30
N VAL A 16 4.19 12.81 -15.02
CA VAL A 16 2.75 13.01 -14.82
C VAL A 16 2.05 12.97 -16.18
N ASP A 17 0.92 12.27 -16.29
CA ASP A 17 0.10 12.26 -17.50
C ASP A 17 -0.46 13.67 -17.75
N PRO A 18 -0.44 14.20 -18.99
CA PRO A 18 -1.02 15.50 -19.29
C PRO A 18 -2.47 15.67 -18.81
N ARG A 19 -3.29 14.61 -18.91
CA ARG A 19 -4.69 14.62 -18.43
C ARG A 19 -4.79 14.80 -16.92
N VAL A 20 -3.81 14.26 -16.18
CA VAL A 20 -3.72 14.45 -14.73
C VAL A 20 -3.33 15.91 -14.42
N VAL A 21 -2.37 16.48 -15.14
CA VAL A 21 -1.99 17.89 -14.97
C VAL A 21 -3.18 18.81 -15.23
N GLU A 22 -3.87 18.62 -16.35
CA GLU A 22 -5.07 19.39 -16.73
C GLU A 22 -6.17 19.31 -15.67
N THR A 23 -6.38 18.12 -15.08
CA THR A 23 -7.35 17.93 -13.99
C THR A 23 -6.94 18.64 -12.71
N MET A 24 -5.64 18.70 -12.40
CA MET A 24 -5.12 19.29 -11.17
C MET A 24 -5.06 20.81 -11.20
N LEU A 25 -4.77 21.44 -12.35
CA LEU A 25 -4.55 22.89 -12.44
C LEU A 25 -5.70 23.72 -11.84
N PRO A 26 -6.99 23.46 -12.16
CA PRO A 26 -8.10 24.21 -11.58
C PRO A 26 -8.23 24.07 -10.06
N LEU A 27 -7.73 22.99 -9.46
CA LEU A 27 -7.74 22.78 -8.01
C LEU A 27 -6.68 23.63 -7.29
N LEU A 28 -5.67 24.11 -8.02
CA LEU A 28 -4.62 24.97 -7.50
C LEU A 28 -4.92 26.47 -7.71
N SER A 29 -5.67 26.82 -8.76
CA SER A 29 -6.00 28.22 -9.09
C SER A 29 -7.40 28.64 -8.61
N ASP A 30 -8.44 27.99 -9.11
CA ASP A 30 -9.83 28.48 -9.03
C ASP A 30 -10.64 27.80 -7.91
N ASN A 31 -10.32 26.53 -7.62
CA ASN A 31 -10.99 25.70 -6.62
C ASN A 31 -10.09 25.38 -5.42
N TYR A 32 -9.42 26.40 -4.88
CA TYR A 32 -8.42 26.31 -3.80
C TYR A 32 -9.00 26.12 -2.39
N GLY A 33 -10.30 25.82 -2.26
CA GLY A 33 -10.97 25.72 -0.97
C GLY A 33 -10.41 24.60 -0.08
N ASN A 34 -10.48 24.78 1.24
CA ASN A 34 -10.16 23.69 2.17
C ASN A 34 -11.36 22.70 2.21
N PRO A 35 -11.16 21.40 1.89
CA PRO A 35 -12.24 20.42 1.88
C PRO A 35 -12.87 20.18 3.26
N SER A 36 -12.17 20.49 4.35
CA SER A 36 -12.70 20.36 5.72
C SER A 36 -13.68 21.49 6.08
N ASN A 37 -13.77 22.57 5.29
CA ASN A 37 -14.67 23.70 5.55
C ASN A 37 -15.88 23.70 4.60
N THR A 38 -16.86 22.85 4.86
CA THR A 38 -18.04 22.68 4.00
C THR A 38 -19.13 23.75 4.20
N GLY A 39 -18.91 24.73 5.07
CA GLY A 39 -19.86 25.83 5.32
C GLY A 39 -20.08 26.74 4.12
N HIS A 40 -19.09 26.86 3.22
CA HIS A 40 -19.16 27.70 2.03
C HIS A 40 -18.91 26.91 0.73
N LEU A 41 -19.23 27.54 -0.41
CA LEU A 41 -19.17 26.89 -1.72
C LEU A 41 -17.76 26.37 -2.07
N PHE A 42 -16.71 27.13 -1.78
CA PHE A 42 -15.33 26.72 -2.08
C PHE A 42 -14.94 25.40 -1.40
N GLY A 43 -15.23 25.23 -0.11
CA GLY A 43 -14.90 23.98 0.59
C GLY A 43 -15.80 22.82 0.18
N ARG A 44 -17.08 23.07 -0.14
CA ARG A 44 -17.95 22.03 -0.73
C ARG A 44 -17.43 21.52 -2.08
N ARG A 45 -16.95 22.42 -2.95
CA ARG A 45 -16.33 22.04 -4.23
C ARG A 45 -15.05 21.23 -4.03
N ALA A 46 -14.19 21.66 -3.12
CA ALA A 46 -12.97 20.92 -2.78
C ALA A 46 -13.27 19.53 -2.19
N ALA A 47 -14.22 19.44 -1.26
CA ALA A 47 -14.66 18.17 -0.69
C ALA A 47 -15.23 17.23 -1.76
N ALA A 48 -16.05 17.73 -2.68
CA ALA A 48 -16.56 16.95 -3.79
C ALA A 48 -15.45 16.41 -4.70
N ALA A 49 -14.41 17.20 -4.97
CA ALA A 49 -13.25 16.75 -5.75
C ALA A 49 -12.48 15.62 -5.03
N VAL A 50 -12.27 15.74 -3.72
CA VAL A 50 -11.62 14.69 -2.90
C VAL A 50 -12.45 13.40 -2.92
N GLU A 51 -13.76 13.48 -2.71
CA GLU A 51 -14.62 12.30 -2.70
C GLU A 51 -14.75 11.66 -4.09
N SER A 52 -14.75 12.46 -5.16
CA SER A 52 -14.68 11.93 -6.53
C SER A 52 -13.37 11.16 -6.77
N ALA A 53 -12.23 11.70 -6.32
CA ALA A 53 -10.94 11.01 -6.43
C ALA A 53 -10.92 9.71 -5.61
N ARG A 54 -11.47 9.75 -4.39
CA ARG A 54 -11.60 8.58 -3.50
C ARG A 54 -12.44 7.48 -4.15
N ALA A 55 -13.57 7.83 -4.75
CA ALA A 55 -14.44 6.89 -5.45
C ALA A 55 -13.75 6.25 -6.67
N SER A 56 -13.02 7.04 -7.47
CA SER A 56 -12.24 6.53 -8.62
C SER A 56 -11.16 5.54 -8.20
N ILE A 57 -10.43 5.85 -7.11
CA ILE A 57 -9.41 4.95 -6.55
C ILE A 57 -10.05 3.66 -6.03
N ALA A 58 -11.14 3.77 -5.28
CA ALA A 58 -11.84 2.60 -4.74
C ALA A 58 -12.35 1.68 -5.86
N ALA A 59 -12.96 2.24 -6.90
CA ALA A 59 -13.43 1.48 -8.06
C ALA A 59 -12.28 0.75 -8.78
N ALA A 60 -11.12 1.38 -8.93
CA ALA A 60 -9.94 0.76 -9.56
C ALA A 60 -9.39 -0.45 -8.78
N LEU A 61 -9.75 -0.59 -7.50
CA LEU A 61 -9.30 -1.66 -6.59
C LEU A 61 -10.41 -2.65 -6.23
N ALA A 62 -11.63 -2.48 -6.76
CA ALA A 62 -12.85 -3.16 -6.29
C ALA A 62 -13.13 -2.96 -4.78
N ALA A 63 -12.71 -1.82 -4.23
CA ALA A 63 -12.90 -1.43 -2.83
C ALA A 63 -14.11 -0.50 -2.66
N ARG A 64 -14.47 -0.20 -1.40
CA ARG A 64 -15.42 0.88 -1.09
C ARG A 64 -14.69 2.20 -0.84
N PRO A 65 -15.28 3.36 -1.16
CA PRO A 65 -14.64 4.66 -0.94
C PRO A 65 -14.19 4.89 0.50
N ASP A 66 -14.98 4.48 1.50
CA ASP A 66 -14.68 4.63 2.92
C ASP A 66 -13.49 3.78 3.42
N GLU A 67 -12.97 2.89 2.57
CA GLU A 67 -11.78 2.06 2.80
C GLU A 67 -10.50 2.70 2.26
N ILE A 68 -10.57 3.85 1.58
CA ILE A 68 -9.41 4.55 1.02
C ILE A 68 -8.99 5.70 1.93
N LEU A 69 -7.79 5.60 2.50
CA LEU A 69 -7.13 6.67 3.25
C LEU A 69 -6.07 7.35 2.38
N PHE A 70 -6.12 8.67 2.25
CA PHE A 70 -5.06 9.41 1.56
C PHE A 70 -3.84 9.56 2.47
N THR A 71 -2.66 9.44 1.88
CA THR A 71 -1.36 9.63 2.55
C THR A 71 -0.45 10.45 1.64
N SER A 72 0.71 10.89 2.13
CA SER A 72 1.74 11.57 1.31
C SER A 72 2.45 10.65 0.30
N GLY A 73 2.21 9.35 0.35
CA GLY A 73 2.84 8.36 -0.55
C GLY A 73 2.90 6.96 0.05
N ALA A 74 3.36 5.99 -0.75
CA ALA A 74 3.49 4.61 -0.30
C ALA A 74 4.40 4.43 0.92
N THR A 75 5.42 5.27 1.09
CA THR A 75 6.28 5.23 2.29
C THR A 75 5.48 5.47 3.57
N GLU A 76 4.60 6.47 3.57
CA GLU A 76 3.71 6.74 4.70
C GLU A 76 2.66 5.63 4.83
N SER A 77 2.05 5.19 3.72
CA SER A 77 1.07 4.09 3.73
C SER A 77 1.64 2.81 4.36
N ASN A 78 2.85 2.40 3.95
CA ASN A 78 3.53 1.23 4.49
C ASN A 78 3.82 1.39 6.00
N ASN A 79 4.30 2.56 6.41
CA ASN A 79 4.54 2.86 7.82
C ASN A 79 3.24 2.81 8.63
N LEU A 80 2.16 3.40 8.11
CA LEU A 80 0.87 3.48 8.78
C LEU A 80 0.24 2.09 8.88
N ALA A 81 0.27 1.30 7.81
CA ALA A 81 -0.25 -0.06 7.80
C ALA A 81 0.51 -0.93 8.82
N ILE A 82 1.84 -0.97 8.74
CA ILE A 82 2.64 -1.90 9.53
C ILE A 82 2.69 -1.46 11.00
N ARG A 83 3.04 -0.20 11.28
CA ARG A 83 3.13 0.28 12.67
C ARG A 83 1.76 0.43 13.30
N GLY A 84 0.77 0.91 12.55
CA GLY A 84 -0.60 1.06 13.01
C GLY A 84 -1.21 -0.28 13.41
N VAL A 85 -1.00 -1.34 12.62
CA VAL A 85 -1.40 -2.71 13.02
C VAL A 85 -0.59 -3.19 14.22
N ALA A 86 0.74 -3.07 14.17
CA ALA A 86 1.61 -3.56 15.23
C ALA A 86 1.21 -3.00 16.61
N GLN A 87 0.99 -1.68 16.68
CA GLN A 87 0.58 -1.01 17.91
C GLN A 87 -0.86 -1.38 18.30
N ARG A 88 -1.80 -1.33 17.36
CA ARG A 88 -3.23 -1.56 17.64
C ARG A 88 -3.54 -2.98 18.10
N TYR A 89 -2.78 -3.96 17.62
CA TYR A 89 -3.00 -5.39 17.88
C TYR A 89 -1.93 -6.02 18.79
N ARG A 90 -1.05 -5.23 19.43
CA ARG A 90 0.03 -5.72 20.29
C ARG A 90 -0.45 -6.67 21.41
N LYS A 91 -1.67 -6.46 21.93
CA LYS A 91 -2.27 -7.35 22.95
C LYS A 91 -2.64 -8.74 22.42
N ARG A 92 -2.85 -8.88 21.11
CA ARG A 92 -3.16 -10.16 20.46
C ARG A 92 -1.90 -10.98 20.18
N GLY A 93 -0.81 -10.29 19.89
CA GLY A 93 0.45 -10.93 19.53
C GLY A 93 1.48 -9.88 19.13
N ASN A 94 2.71 -10.34 18.91
CA ASN A 94 3.86 -9.47 18.80
C ASN A 94 4.78 -9.88 17.63
N HIS A 95 4.31 -10.76 16.75
CA HIS A 95 5.07 -11.29 15.64
C HIS A 95 4.58 -10.78 14.29
N LEU A 96 5.52 -10.35 13.44
CA LEU A 96 5.29 -9.91 12.08
C LEU A 96 6.13 -10.74 11.11
N ILE A 97 5.57 -11.04 9.94
CA ILE A 97 6.24 -11.77 8.87
C ILE A 97 6.33 -10.87 7.64
N SER A 98 7.47 -10.88 6.97
CA SER A 98 7.66 -10.18 5.71
C SER A 98 8.69 -10.90 4.84
N VAL A 99 9.07 -10.32 3.71
CA VAL A 99 10.03 -10.91 2.76
C VAL A 99 11.33 -10.10 2.73
N VAL A 100 12.47 -10.75 2.51
CA VAL A 100 13.78 -10.08 2.44
C VAL A 100 13.92 -9.08 1.28
N THR A 101 13.05 -9.17 0.26
CA THR A 101 13.08 -8.35 -0.97
C THR A 101 12.08 -7.20 -0.96
N GLU A 102 11.49 -6.88 0.19
CA GLU A 102 10.57 -5.74 0.29
C GLU A 102 11.27 -4.39 0.09
N HIS A 103 10.50 -3.36 -0.27
CA HIS A 103 11.00 -2.00 -0.33
C HIS A 103 11.53 -1.52 1.03
N SER A 104 12.49 -0.60 1.02
CA SER A 104 13.13 -0.06 2.23
C SER A 104 12.13 0.53 3.24
N SER A 105 11.01 1.10 2.78
CA SER A 105 9.95 1.59 3.67
C SER A 105 9.28 0.51 4.52
N VAL A 106 9.27 -0.75 4.05
CA VAL A 106 8.77 -1.91 4.81
C VAL A 106 9.89 -2.44 5.70
N LEU A 107 11.08 -2.71 5.13
CA LEU A 107 12.20 -3.31 5.87
C LEU A 107 12.68 -2.44 7.03
N GLU A 108 12.84 -1.12 6.84
CA GLU A 108 13.28 -0.22 7.91
C GLU A 108 12.20 -0.03 8.98
N THR A 109 10.92 -0.10 8.59
CA THR A 109 9.79 -0.09 9.54
C THR A 109 9.82 -1.33 10.43
N LEU A 110 10.00 -2.51 9.84
CA LEU A 110 10.12 -3.77 10.58
C LEU A 110 11.35 -3.77 11.49
N LYS A 111 12.50 -3.28 11.00
CA LYS A 111 13.72 -3.12 11.81
C LYS A 111 13.53 -2.16 12.99
N LYS A 112 12.71 -1.11 12.83
CA LYS A 112 12.34 -0.24 13.95
C LYS A 112 11.44 -0.97 14.95
N LEU A 113 10.43 -1.70 14.48
CA LEU A 113 9.54 -2.48 15.35
C LEU A 113 10.29 -3.58 16.11
N ALA A 114 11.28 -4.23 15.49
CA ALA A 114 12.15 -5.19 16.17
C ALA A 114 12.88 -4.57 17.37
N ARG A 115 13.39 -3.34 17.22
CA ARG A 115 13.98 -2.57 18.32
C ARG A 115 12.95 -2.16 19.39
N ASP A 116 11.68 -2.06 19.02
CA ASP A 116 10.56 -1.76 19.93
C ASP A 116 9.96 -3.05 20.54
N GLY A 117 10.69 -4.15 20.43
CA GLY A 117 10.42 -5.43 21.06
C GLY A 117 9.38 -6.29 20.33
N PHE A 118 9.11 -6.05 19.05
CA PHE A 118 8.34 -6.99 18.21
C PHE A 118 9.26 -8.08 17.63
N ASP A 119 8.73 -9.27 17.41
CA ASP A 119 9.43 -10.31 16.65
C ASP A 119 9.18 -10.13 15.16
N VAL A 120 10.23 -10.23 14.34
CA VAL A 120 10.14 -10.10 12.89
C VAL A 120 10.78 -11.31 12.22
N THR A 121 10.01 -12.01 11.40
CA THR A 121 10.52 -13.04 10.48
C THR A 121 10.60 -12.47 9.06
N LEU A 122 11.79 -12.52 8.46
CA LEU A 122 11.99 -12.19 7.05
C LEU A 122 12.20 -13.48 6.25
N LEU A 123 11.23 -13.81 5.39
CA LEU A 123 11.26 -15.00 4.56
C LEU A 123 12.25 -14.82 3.41
N PRO A 124 13.13 -15.81 3.16
CA PRO A 124 13.92 -15.84 1.95
C PRO A 124 13.02 -16.08 0.73
N VAL A 125 13.47 -15.61 -0.43
CA VAL A 125 12.84 -15.89 -1.72
C VAL A 125 13.53 -17.06 -2.41
N VAL A 126 12.80 -17.73 -3.30
CA VAL A 126 13.38 -18.72 -4.23
C VAL A 126 14.51 -18.04 -5.02
N GLN A 127 15.66 -18.69 -5.12
CA GLN A 127 16.83 -18.17 -5.81
C GLN A 127 16.86 -18.62 -7.28
N ALA A 128 17.58 -17.85 -8.11
CA ALA A 128 17.90 -18.26 -9.47
C ALA A 128 18.69 -19.59 -9.47
N PRO A 129 18.55 -20.44 -10.50
CA PRO A 129 17.90 -20.19 -11.79
C PRO A 129 16.43 -20.70 -11.90
N SER A 130 15.71 -20.89 -10.78
CA SER A 130 14.30 -21.31 -10.86
C SER A 130 13.43 -20.26 -11.58
N ASP A 131 12.45 -20.74 -12.34
CA ASP A 131 11.34 -19.96 -12.90
C ASP A 131 10.52 -19.20 -11.86
N ARG A 132 10.60 -19.62 -10.59
CA ARG A 132 9.97 -18.96 -9.44
C ARG A 132 10.92 -18.03 -8.68
N ALA A 133 12.09 -17.71 -9.22
CA ALA A 133 13.06 -16.84 -8.57
C ALA A 133 12.43 -15.49 -8.15
N GLY A 134 12.72 -15.04 -6.93
CA GLY A 134 12.14 -13.84 -6.34
C GLY A 134 10.79 -14.04 -5.65
N LEU A 135 10.17 -15.22 -5.76
CA LEU A 135 8.89 -15.51 -5.12
C LEU A 135 9.06 -16.14 -3.74
N VAL A 136 8.08 -15.88 -2.86
CA VAL A 136 7.80 -16.73 -1.70
C VAL A 136 6.68 -17.71 -2.04
N THR A 137 6.55 -18.80 -1.27
CA THR A 137 5.43 -19.72 -1.42
C THR A 137 4.41 -19.49 -0.31
N ALA A 138 3.13 -19.75 -0.59
CA ALA A 138 2.10 -19.73 0.45
C ALA A 138 2.42 -20.69 1.61
N GLN A 139 3.07 -21.82 1.31
CA GLN A 139 3.55 -22.76 2.34
C GLN A 139 4.62 -22.13 3.23
N SER A 140 5.61 -21.42 2.68
CA SER A 140 6.63 -20.74 3.50
C SER A 140 6.02 -19.67 4.42
N VAL A 141 4.93 -19.02 4.00
CA VAL A 141 4.17 -18.11 4.86
C VAL A 141 3.43 -18.90 5.93
N ALA A 142 2.74 -19.98 5.57
CA ALA A 142 2.00 -20.83 6.50
C ALA A 142 2.90 -21.41 7.60
N ASP A 143 4.09 -21.87 7.24
CA ASP A 143 5.06 -22.47 8.17
C ASP A 143 5.66 -21.45 9.13
N ALA A 144 5.73 -20.18 8.72
CA ALA A 144 6.23 -19.09 9.56
C ALA A 144 5.15 -18.47 10.47
N ILE A 145 3.86 -18.73 10.21
CA ILE A 145 2.78 -18.24 11.07
C ILE A 145 2.81 -18.97 12.41
N ARG A 146 2.76 -18.17 13.49
CA ARG A 146 2.70 -18.60 14.89
C ARG A 146 1.39 -18.09 15.49
N ASP A 147 1.04 -18.58 16.68
CA ASP A 147 -0.18 -18.16 17.39
C ASP A 147 -0.17 -16.66 17.76
N ASP A 148 1.03 -16.06 17.88
CA ASP A 148 1.23 -14.63 18.16
C ASP A 148 1.47 -13.77 16.90
N THR A 149 1.34 -14.33 15.69
CA THR A 149 1.46 -13.57 14.44
C THR A 149 0.26 -12.65 14.26
N ILE A 150 0.54 -11.35 14.08
CA ILE A 150 -0.51 -10.34 13.88
C ILE A 150 -0.59 -9.79 12.46
N LEU A 151 0.51 -9.82 11.71
CA LEU A 151 0.60 -9.25 10.37
C LEU A 151 1.58 -10.04 9.49
N VAL A 152 1.17 -10.31 8.25
CA VAL A 152 2.04 -10.68 7.13
C VAL A 152 2.07 -9.49 6.17
N SER A 153 3.26 -9.06 5.76
CA SER A 153 3.47 -7.99 4.76
C SER A 153 4.20 -8.56 3.55
N VAL A 154 3.57 -8.52 2.37
CA VAL A 154 4.19 -9.01 1.13
C VAL A 154 3.81 -8.07 -0.03
N ALA A 155 4.81 -7.48 -0.68
CA ALA A 155 4.62 -6.65 -1.87
C ALA A 155 3.98 -7.47 -2.99
N LEU A 156 2.96 -6.92 -3.67
CA LEU A 156 2.29 -7.60 -4.77
C LEU A 156 3.21 -7.75 -5.98
N ALA A 157 4.00 -6.71 -6.27
CA ALA A 157 4.99 -6.72 -7.33
C ALA A 157 6.29 -6.04 -6.86
N ASN A 158 7.42 -6.71 -7.06
CA ASN A 158 8.72 -6.21 -6.64
C ASN A 158 9.20 -5.04 -7.54
N ASN A 159 9.80 -4.01 -6.94
CA ASN A 159 10.26 -2.81 -7.63
C ASN A 159 11.57 -2.97 -8.41
N GLU A 160 12.38 -3.98 -8.13
CA GLU A 160 13.68 -4.20 -8.76
C GLU A 160 13.56 -5.18 -9.93
N ILE A 161 13.01 -6.37 -9.65
CA ILE A 161 12.96 -7.48 -10.62
C ILE A 161 11.57 -7.70 -11.23
N GLY A 162 10.53 -6.98 -10.77
CA GLY A 162 9.17 -7.09 -11.32
C GLY A 162 8.42 -8.39 -10.98
N ALA A 163 8.99 -9.25 -10.13
CA ALA A 163 8.35 -10.50 -9.71
C ALA A 163 7.01 -10.24 -9.02
N ILE A 164 5.98 -11.01 -9.39
CA ILE A 164 4.60 -10.88 -8.87
C ILE A 164 4.35 -11.99 -7.85
N GLN A 165 4.07 -11.63 -6.61
CA GLN A 165 3.86 -12.60 -5.53
C GLN A 165 2.47 -13.26 -5.63
N PRO A 166 2.32 -14.54 -5.23
CA PRO A 166 1.06 -15.26 -5.29
C PRO A 166 0.11 -14.86 -4.15
N LEU A 167 -0.31 -13.59 -4.11
CA LEU A 167 -1.06 -13.04 -2.99
C LEU A 167 -2.43 -13.68 -2.78
N GLU A 168 -3.08 -14.23 -3.81
CA GLU A 168 -4.35 -14.96 -3.61
C GLU A 168 -4.14 -16.21 -2.75
N GLU A 169 -3.01 -16.91 -2.92
CA GLU A 169 -2.66 -18.08 -2.12
C GLU A 169 -2.24 -17.67 -0.71
N ILE A 170 -1.41 -16.63 -0.60
CA ILE A 170 -0.97 -16.08 0.70
C ILE A 170 -2.16 -15.54 1.50
N GLY A 171 -3.09 -14.86 0.85
CA GLY A 171 -4.31 -14.32 1.43
C GLY A 171 -5.20 -15.41 2.02
N ARG A 172 -5.36 -16.54 1.33
CA ARG A 172 -6.08 -17.71 1.88
C ARG A 172 -5.44 -18.22 3.16
N VAL A 173 -4.11 -18.40 3.15
CA VAL A 173 -3.34 -18.84 4.33
C VAL A 173 -3.53 -17.86 5.50
N CYS A 174 -3.39 -16.55 5.25
CA CYS A 174 -3.55 -15.53 6.29
C CYS A 174 -4.97 -15.55 6.87
N LYS A 175 -5.99 -15.65 6.01
CA LYS A 175 -7.40 -15.67 6.40
C LYS A 175 -7.75 -16.91 7.23
N GLU A 176 -7.29 -18.09 6.82
CA GLU A 176 -7.46 -19.35 7.58
C GLU A 176 -6.84 -19.26 8.98
N ARG A 177 -5.67 -18.60 9.09
CA ARG A 177 -4.96 -18.38 10.35
C ARG A 177 -5.39 -17.13 11.12
N ARG A 178 -6.35 -16.34 10.61
CA ARG A 178 -6.83 -15.08 11.18
C ARG A 178 -5.71 -14.03 11.39
N VAL A 179 -4.70 -14.07 10.53
CA VAL A 179 -3.59 -13.12 10.48
C VAL A 179 -3.92 -12.04 9.45
N LEU A 180 -3.60 -10.77 9.75
CA LEU A 180 -3.83 -9.69 8.79
C LEU A 180 -2.82 -9.76 7.65
N LEU A 181 -3.25 -9.43 6.43
CA LEU A 181 -2.39 -9.31 5.26
C LEU A 181 -2.27 -7.86 4.77
N HIS A 182 -1.07 -7.31 4.81
CA HIS A 182 -0.69 -6.07 4.14
C HIS A 182 0.03 -6.36 2.83
N SER A 183 -0.24 -5.57 1.80
CA SER A 183 0.54 -5.60 0.56
C SER A 183 0.99 -4.21 0.10
N ASP A 184 2.29 -4.07 -0.18
CA ASP A 184 2.76 -2.95 -1.01
C ASP A 184 2.45 -3.26 -2.48
N ALA A 185 1.45 -2.58 -3.03
CA ALA A 185 1.00 -2.72 -4.41
C ALA A 185 1.45 -1.54 -5.29
N THR A 186 2.42 -0.75 -4.82
CA THR A 186 2.90 0.46 -5.51
C THR A 186 3.35 0.22 -6.95
N GLN A 187 3.91 -0.96 -7.25
CA GLN A 187 4.29 -1.32 -8.62
C GLN A 187 3.19 -2.02 -9.41
N ALA A 188 2.16 -2.56 -8.75
CA ALA A 188 1.09 -3.32 -9.38
C ALA A 188 -0.10 -2.45 -9.81
N VAL A 189 -0.53 -1.52 -8.94
CA VAL A 189 -1.69 -0.67 -9.20
C VAL A 189 -1.48 0.16 -10.47
N GLY A 190 -2.46 0.09 -11.38
CA GLY A 190 -2.42 0.76 -12.69
C GLY A 190 -1.59 0.03 -13.76
N LYS A 191 -0.88 -1.05 -13.41
CA LYS A 191 -0.12 -1.88 -14.38
C LYS A 191 -0.76 -3.25 -14.60
N MET A 192 -1.47 -3.77 -13.59
CA MET A 192 -2.24 -5.01 -13.65
C MET A 192 -3.58 -4.85 -12.93
N ALA A 193 -4.49 -5.80 -13.16
CA ALA A 193 -5.74 -5.85 -12.42
C ALA A 193 -5.47 -6.15 -10.94
N VAL A 194 -5.98 -5.30 -10.06
CA VAL A 194 -5.87 -5.42 -8.60
C VAL A 194 -7.28 -5.40 -8.04
N ASP A 195 -7.64 -6.47 -7.36
CA ASP A 195 -8.94 -6.62 -6.68
C ASP A 195 -8.64 -7.02 -5.24
N VAL A 196 -8.96 -6.14 -4.29
CA VAL A 196 -8.61 -6.33 -2.88
C VAL A 196 -9.34 -7.51 -2.25
N ASP A 197 -10.52 -7.87 -2.75
CA ASP A 197 -11.31 -8.99 -2.26
C ASP A 197 -10.81 -10.31 -2.85
N ARG A 198 -10.46 -10.34 -4.15
CA ARG A 198 -9.83 -11.50 -4.78
C ARG A 198 -8.47 -11.83 -4.15
N LEU A 199 -7.66 -10.81 -3.92
CA LEU A 199 -6.35 -10.94 -3.27
C LEU A 199 -6.44 -11.21 -1.76
N GLN A 200 -7.62 -11.05 -1.16
CA GLN A 200 -7.87 -11.21 0.27
C GLN A 200 -6.92 -10.37 1.17
N VAL A 201 -6.52 -9.20 0.69
CA VAL A 201 -5.68 -8.27 1.46
C VAL A 201 -6.55 -7.50 2.46
N ASP A 202 -5.99 -7.23 3.63
CA ASP A 202 -6.60 -6.40 4.67
C ASP A 202 -6.16 -4.94 4.56
N LEU A 203 -4.91 -4.75 4.11
CA LEU A 203 -4.30 -3.44 3.88
C LEU A 203 -3.55 -3.44 2.54
N MET A 204 -3.58 -2.32 1.81
CA MET A 204 -2.80 -2.19 0.58
C MET A 204 -2.28 -0.76 0.36
N SER A 205 -0.97 -0.64 0.20
CA SER A 205 -0.26 0.62 -0.02
C SER A 205 0.01 0.88 -1.50
N PHE A 206 -0.14 2.12 -1.94
CA PHE A 206 0.21 2.54 -3.30
C PHE A 206 0.51 4.04 -3.39
N SER A 207 1.23 4.44 -4.45
CA SER A 207 1.76 5.80 -4.64
C SER A 207 1.47 6.30 -6.05
N ALA A 208 1.00 7.54 -6.19
CA ALA A 208 0.53 8.08 -7.48
C ALA A 208 1.65 8.21 -8.54
N HIS A 209 2.86 8.59 -8.15
CA HIS A 209 3.97 8.84 -9.09
C HIS A 209 4.60 7.57 -9.69
N LYS A 210 4.04 6.38 -9.41
CA LYS A 210 4.39 5.11 -10.06
C LYS A 210 3.36 4.66 -11.10
N LEU A 211 2.31 5.47 -11.32
CA LEU A 211 1.23 5.28 -12.29
C LEU A 211 0.79 6.62 -12.93
N TYR A 212 1.77 7.46 -13.28
CA TYR A 212 1.58 8.73 -13.98
C TYR A 212 0.82 9.83 -13.23
N GLY A 213 0.68 9.69 -11.91
CA GLY A 213 0.22 10.76 -11.02
C GLY A 213 1.35 11.64 -10.47
N PRO A 214 1.02 12.69 -9.70
CA PRO A 214 2.01 13.56 -9.06
C PRO A 214 2.76 12.85 -7.92
N LYS A 215 3.92 13.39 -7.55
CA LYS A 215 4.66 13.01 -6.33
C LYS A 215 4.00 13.65 -5.10
N GLY A 216 4.26 13.09 -3.92
CA GLY A 216 3.74 13.64 -2.66
C GLY A 216 2.29 13.28 -2.34
N ILE A 217 1.73 12.29 -3.05
CA ILE A 217 0.43 11.71 -2.72
C ILE A 217 0.45 10.20 -2.95
N GLY A 218 -0.19 9.48 -2.04
CA GLY A 218 -0.50 8.07 -2.12
C GLY A 218 -1.80 7.77 -1.41
N ALA A 219 -2.08 6.49 -1.27
CA ALA A 219 -3.18 6.05 -0.45
C ALA A 219 -2.89 4.69 0.19
N LEU A 220 -3.66 4.41 1.22
CA LEU A 220 -3.71 3.15 1.92
C LEU A 220 -5.16 2.65 1.88
N TYR A 221 -5.38 1.52 1.24
CA TYR A 221 -6.60 0.76 1.43
C TYR A 221 -6.58 0.11 2.82
N VAL A 222 -7.66 0.26 3.57
CA VAL A 222 -7.88 -0.39 4.87
C VAL A 222 -9.26 -1.03 4.86
N ARG A 223 -9.29 -2.36 4.95
CA ARG A 223 -10.52 -3.14 4.93
C ARG A 223 -11.43 -2.75 6.11
N ARG A 224 -12.69 -2.38 5.82
CA ARG A 224 -13.72 -2.04 6.83
C ARG A 224 -14.86 -3.08 6.88
N ARG A 225 -14.56 -4.30 6.43
CA ARG A 225 -15.50 -5.42 6.24
C ARG A 225 -14.84 -6.70 6.73
N HIS A 226 -15.57 -7.53 7.46
CA HIS A 226 -15.14 -8.84 8.00
C HIS A 226 -13.82 -9.43 7.43
N PRO A 227 -12.66 -9.24 8.11
CA PRO A 227 -12.47 -8.48 9.35
C PRO A 227 -12.35 -6.96 9.13
N SER A 228 -13.00 -6.16 9.97
CA SER A 228 -12.72 -4.73 10.01
C SER A 228 -11.36 -4.47 10.65
N VAL A 229 -10.49 -3.76 9.94
CA VAL A 229 -9.16 -3.39 10.41
C VAL A 229 -9.21 -2.01 11.05
N TRP A 230 -8.52 -1.87 12.18
CA TRP A 230 -8.31 -0.59 12.85
C TRP A 230 -6.82 -0.34 12.96
N LEU A 231 -6.40 0.92 12.83
CA LEU A 231 -5.00 1.32 12.89
C LEU A 231 -4.81 2.35 13.98
N GLU A 232 -3.68 2.26 14.67
CA GLU A 232 -3.20 3.38 15.47
C GLU A 232 -2.65 4.47 14.52
N PRO A 233 -3.03 5.74 14.67
CA PRO A 233 -2.55 6.81 13.82
C PRO A 233 -1.06 7.10 14.06
N LEU A 234 -0.32 7.43 12.99
CA LEU A 234 1.08 7.85 13.10
C LEU A 234 1.23 9.29 13.59
N ILE A 235 0.26 10.14 13.30
CA ILE A 235 0.26 11.58 13.56
C ILE A 235 -1.01 11.89 14.35
N SER A 236 -0.86 12.64 15.44
CA SER A 236 -1.99 13.12 16.25
C SER A 236 -2.18 14.62 16.03
N GLY A 237 -3.42 15.04 15.77
CA GLY A 237 -3.77 16.43 15.44
C GLY A 237 -3.55 16.77 13.96
N GLY A 238 -4.45 17.60 13.41
CA GLY A 238 -4.48 17.96 11.99
C GLY A 238 -5.91 17.97 11.43
#